data_AF-A0A4Q7VSC6-F1
#
_entry.id   AF-A0A4Q7VSC6-F1
#
_cell.length_a   1.000
_cell.length_b   1.000
_cell.length_c   1.000
_cell.angle_alpha   90.00
_cell.angle_beta   90.00
_cell.angle_gamma   90.00
#
_symmetry.space_group_name_H-M   'P 1'
#
loop_
_entity.id
_entity.type
_entity.pdbx_description
1 polymer ?
#
loop_
_entity_poly.entity_id
_entity_poly.type
_entity_poly.pdbx_seq_one_letter_code
_entity_poly.pdbx_strand_id
1 'polypeptide(L)'
;MNYEIKCVIIATAIGLVGCAAPTKQISTLLATSPVEGTYIGASNRKVNLSSFENSGTYQYGLIFVGDGIIQKYKSSEPKQIKQNQLVTFKQTGSAYHGDAPSQCNIDAIVRDGKLQVSPSGLCSTDEKNMKGDYAYSKAASIIPEQYRGKWDVTSKCDVPAMIEQSWLTSDTDYGAAEVIATNKTAPGGLEIIGIEEYEDTVSRSNFILALNGNRLKLRGEHHTVKFNKLLMRCQ
;
A
#
# COMPACT_ATOMS: atom_id res chain seq x y z
N MET A 1 7.68 -28.31 32.85
CA MET A 1 8.18 -27.09 33.50
C MET A 1 7.22 -26.75 34.62
N ASN A 2 7.71 -26.84 35.85
CA ASN A 2 6.92 -26.68 37.07
C ASN A 2 6.64 -25.19 37.29
N TYR A 3 5.38 -24.83 37.47
CA TYR A 3 5.01 -23.49 37.91
C TYR A 3 4.88 -23.51 39.43
N GLU A 4 5.77 -22.80 40.13
CA GLU A 4 5.63 -22.54 41.56
C GLU A 4 4.42 -21.64 41.80
N ILE A 5 3.48 -22.13 42.62
CA ILE A 5 2.35 -21.37 43.13
C ILE A 5 2.82 -20.60 44.36
N LYS A 6 2.99 -19.27 44.24
CA LYS A 6 3.16 -18.41 45.42
C LYS A 6 1.80 -17.98 45.94
N CYS A 7 1.31 -18.66 46.99
CA CYS A 7 0.22 -18.13 47.82
C CYS A 7 0.77 -17.00 48.70
N VAL A 8 0.28 -15.78 48.49
CA VAL A 8 0.54 -14.66 49.40
C VAL A 8 -0.47 -14.73 50.54
N ILE A 9 0.01 -14.96 51.76
CA ILE A 9 -0.79 -14.87 52.97
C ILE A 9 -0.91 -13.39 53.34
N ILE A 10 -2.10 -12.81 53.16
CA ILE A 10 -2.44 -11.51 53.76
C ILE A 10 -3.17 -11.82 55.06
N ALA A 11 -2.48 -11.61 56.18
CA ALA A 11 -3.07 -11.70 57.50
C ALA A 11 -3.82 -10.39 57.80
N THR A 12 -5.11 -10.35 57.52
CA THR A 12 -6.04 -9.42 58.19
C THR A 12 -7.06 -10.24 58.97
N ALA A 13 -7.20 -9.88 60.25
CA ALA A 13 -8.19 -10.46 61.14
C ALA A 13 -9.59 -10.37 60.52
N ILE A 14 -10.38 -11.41 60.76
CA ILE A 14 -11.72 -11.72 60.20
C ILE A 14 -11.61 -12.62 58.97
N GLY A 15 -11.83 -13.91 59.23
CA GLY A 15 -11.71 -14.98 58.26
C GLY A 15 -12.76 -14.92 57.16
N LEU A 16 -12.27 -15.06 55.92
CA LEU A 16 -12.98 -15.56 54.76
C LEU A 16 -11.91 -16.02 53.76
N VAL A 17 -11.72 -17.32 53.64
CA VAL A 17 -10.84 -17.93 52.63
C VAL A 17 -11.63 -18.02 51.33
N GLY A 18 -11.44 -17.04 50.44
CA GLY A 18 -11.99 -17.06 49.09
C GLY A 18 -10.90 -17.35 48.07
N CYS A 19 -10.99 -18.48 47.36
CA CYS A 19 -10.16 -18.73 46.19
C CYS A 19 -10.63 -17.84 45.03
N ALA A 20 -9.87 -16.78 44.72
CA ALA A 20 -10.10 -16.01 43.51
C ALA A 20 -9.66 -16.85 42.29
N ALA A 21 -10.62 -17.21 41.43
CA ALA A 21 -10.32 -17.85 40.15
C ALA A 21 -9.49 -16.88 39.28
N PRO A 22 -8.49 -17.37 38.51
CA PRO A 22 -7.71 -16.52 37.64
C PRO A 22 -8.63 -15.92 36.58
N THR A 23 -8.88 -14.61 36.70
CA THR A 23 -9.62 -13.84 35.72
C THR A 23 -8.76 -13.80 34.46
N LYS A 24 -9.19 -14.52 33.42
CA LYS A 24 -8.60 -14.46 32.08
C LYS A 24 -8.62 -12.99 31.65
N GLN A 25 -7.49 -12.31 31.66
CA GLN A 25 -7.32 -11.03 30.98
C GLN A 25 -7.53 -11.30 29.49
N ILE A 26 -8.75 -11.10 29.02
CA ILE A 26 -9.03 -10.99 27.60
C ILE A 26 -8.45 -9.63 27.21
N SER A 27 -7.19 -9.63 26.77
CA SER A 27 -6.58 -8.48 26.12
C SER A 27 -7.49 -8.07 24.98
N THR A 28 -8.21 -6.97 25.18
CA THR A 28 -9.02 -6.34 24.15
C THR A 28 -8.00 -5.74 23.18
N LEU A 29 -7.62 -6.49 22.15
CA LEU A 29 -6.86 -5.95 21.02
C LEU A 29 -7.68 -4.77 20.49
N LEU A 30 -7.22 -3.55 20.77
CA LEU A 30 -7.74 -2.36 20.14
C LEU A 30 -7.68 -2.61 18.62
N ALA A 31 -8.84 -2.56 17.96
CA ALA A 31 -8.93 -2.76 16.53
C ALA A 31 -8.14 -1.62 15.85
N THR A 32 -6.89 -1.90 15.51
CA THR A 32 -6.04 -0.96 14.79
C THR A 32 -6.55 -0.80 13.37
N SER A 33 -6.60 0.44 12.87
CA SER A 33 -6.84 0.66 11.45
C SER A 33 -5.80 -0.10 10.61
N PRO A 34 -6.18 -0.56 9.41
CA PRO A 34 -5.20 -1.19 8.53
C PRO A 34 -4.09 -0.20 8.19
N VAL A 35 -2.89 -0.73 7.96
CA VAL A 35 -1.75 0.09 7.57
C VAL A 35 -1.82 0.33 6.07
N GLU A 36 -1.90 1.58 5.65
CA GLU A 36 -1.92 1.93 4.23
C GLU A 36 -0.56 1.69 3.56
N GLY A 37 -0.61 1.37 2.27
CA GLY A 37 0.54 1.05 1.43
C GLY A 37 0.45 -0.35 0.83
N THR A 38 1.62 -0.89 0.47
CA THR A 38 1.78 -2.10 -0.31
C THR A 38 1.86 -3.35 0.56
N TYR A 39 1.00 -4.31 0.26
CA TYR A 39 1.02 -5.66 0.79
C TYR A 39 1.52 -6.63 -0.28
N ILE A 40 2.37 -7.59 0.12
CA ILE A 40 3.02 -8.56 -0.78
C ILE A 40 2.48 -9.95 -0.47
N GLY A 41 2.00 -10.63 -1.51
CA GLY A 41 1.49 -12.00 -1.45
C GLY A 41 2.42 -13.01 -2.12
N ALA A 42 1.88 -14.21 -2.34
CA ALA A 42 2.56 -15.26 -3.09
C ALA A 42 3.01 -14.77 -4.48
N SER A 43 4.13 -15.31 -4.96
CA SER A 43 4.73 -14.96 -6.27
C SER A 43 5.01 -13.46 -6.46
N ASN A 44 5.28 -12.73 -5.37
CA ASN A 44 5.58 -11.29 -5.38
C ASN A 44 4.45 -10.40 -5.94
N ARG A 45 3.21 -10.92 -5.96
CA ARG A 45 2.01 -10.15 -6.30
C ARG A 45 1.78 -9.08 -5.25
N LYS A 46 1.34 -7.89 -5.68
CA LYS A 46 1.21 -6.74 -4.79
C LYS A 46 -0.20 -6.18 -4.81
N VAL A 47 -0.62 -5.72 -3.65
CA VAL A 47 -1.87 -5.01 -3.45
C VAL A 47 -1.55 -3.75 -2.66
N ASN A 48 -1.88 -2.59 -3.19
CA ASN A 48 -1.81 -1.35 -2.45
C ASN A 48 -3.20 -1.04 -1.87
N LEU A 49 -3.23 -0.68 -0.59
CA LEU A 49 -4.41 -0.18 0.10
C LEU A 49 -4.16 1.30 0.46
N SER A 50 -5.04 2.17 -0.02
CA SER A 50 -5.01 3.60 0.27
C SER A 50 -6.40 4.10 0.65
N SER A 51 -6.49 5.24 1.32
CA SER A 51 -7.78 5.92 1.55
C SER A 51 -7.79 7.32 0.97
N PHE A 52 -9.00 7.82 0.72
CA PHE A 52 -9.26 9.19 0.31
C PHE A 52 -10.55 9.67 1.00
N GLU A 53 -10.66 10.99 1.18
CA GLU A 53 -11.85 11.58 1.76
C GLU A 53 -12.99 11.57 0.73
N ASN A 54 -14.15 11.06 1.13
CA ASN A 54 -15.39 11.13 0.38
C ASN A 54 -16.54 11.45 1.33
N SER A 55 -17.20 12.58 1.10
CA SER A 55 -18.40 12.99 1.84
C SER A 55 -18.20 13.05 3.36
N GLY A 56 -17.03 13.54 3.80
CA GLY A 56 -16.68 13.69 5.23
C GLY A 56 -16.30 12.39 5.96
N THR A 57 -16.04 11.31 5.22
CA THR A 57 -15.54 10.04 5.75
C THR A 57 -14.50 9.45 4.78
N TYR A 58 -13.84 8.36 5.18
CA TYR A 58 -12.86 7.69 4.33
C TYR A 58 -13.52 6.66 3.40
N GLN A 59 -13.14 6.68 2.13
CA GLN A 59 -13.34 5.58 1.21
C GLN A 59 -11.97 4.97 0.87
N TYR A 60 -11.93 3.66 0.64
CA TYR A 60 -10.66 2.96 0.45
C TYR A 60 -10.52 2.48 -0.99
N GLY A 61 -9.29 2.53 -1.51
CA GLY A 61 -8.89 1.95 -2.78
C GLY A 61 -8.08 0.67 -2.58
N LEU A 62 -8.30 -0.32 -3.44
CA LEU A 62 -7.40 -1.44 -3.65
C LEU A 62 -6.83 -1.38 -5.06
N ILE A 63 -5.50 -1.40 -5.16
CA ILE A 63 -4.81 -1.43 -6.45
C ILE A 63 -3.97 -2.69 -6.53
N PHE A 64 -4.33 -3.57 -7.45
CA PHE A 64 -3.59 -4.79 -7.73
C PHE A 64 -2.52 -4.54 -8.77
N VAL A 65 -1.32 -5.06 -8.51
CA VAL A 65 -0.18 -4.97 -9.42
C VAL A 65 0.42 -6.37 -9.60
N GLY A 66 0.37 -6.86 -10.83
CA GLY A 66 0.94 -8.16 -11.23
C GLY A 66 0.72 -8.43 -12.72
N ASP A 67 1.62 -9.20 -13.34
CA ASP A 67 1.49 -9.73 -14.71
C ASP A 67 1.13 -8.69 -15.79
N GLY A 68 1.62 -7.46 -15.63
CA GLY A 68 1.38 -6.35 -16.57
C GLY A 68 0.03 -5.63 -16.39
N ILE A 69 -0.79 -6.07 -15.46
CA ILE A 69 -2.12 -5.53 -15.18
C ILE A 69 -2.08 -4.61 -13.95
N ILE A 70 -2.74 -3.46 -14.05
CA ILE A 70 -3.13 -2.62 -12.92
C ILE A 70 -4.65 -2.57 -12.89
N GLN A 71 -5.24 -3.00 -11.77
CA GLN A 71 -6.67 -2.93 -11.56
C GLN A 71 -6.96 -2.18 -10.26
N LYS A 72 -7.88 -1.22 -10.34
CA LYS A 72 -8.30 -0.40 -9.22
C LYS A 72 -9.74 -0.73 -8.85
N TYR A 73 -9.95 -0.91 -7.54
CA TYR A 73 -11.26 -1.08 -6.94
C TYR A 73 -11.43 -0.04 -5.83
N LYS A 74 -12.65 0.46 -5.64
CA LYS A 74 -13.02 1.34 -4.53
C LYS A 74 -13.95 0.57 -3.58
N SER A 75 -13.88 0.83 -2.28
CA SER A 75 -14.79 0.23 -1.32
C SER A 75 -16.23 0.63 -1.66
N SER A 76 -17.15 -0.33 -1.59
CA SER A 76 -18.55 -0.12 -1.96
C SER A 76 -19.27 0.94 -1.11
N GLU A 77 -18.77 1.19 0.09
CA GLU A 77 -19.26 2.21 1.01
C GLU A 77 -18.08 3.02 1.57
N PRO A 78 -18.24 4.34 1.75
CA PRO A 78 -17.32 5.16 2.53
C PRO A 78 -17.43 4.83 4.01
N LYS A 79 -16.45 4.10 4.54
CA LYS A 79 -16.32 3.78 5.97
C LYS A 79 -14.88 3.43 6.32
N GLN A 80 -14.48 3.77 7.54
CA GLN A 80 -13.20 3.33 8.10
C GLN A 80 -13.15 1.79 8.16
N ILE A 81 -12.07 1.21 7.65
CA ILE A 81 -11.81 -0.23 7.75
C ILE A 81 -11.22 -0.55 9.13
N LYS A 82 -11.71 -1.62 9.76
CA LYS A 82 -11.24 -2.13 11.06
C LYS A 82 -10.68 -3.54 10.94
N GLN A 83 -9.83 -3.97 11.89
CA GLN A 83 -9.42 -5.37 11.99
C GLN A 83 -10.63 -6.30 12.01
N ASN A 84 -10.50 -7.45 11.36
CA ASN A 84 -11.51 -8.50 11.24
C ASN A 84 -12.82 -8.09 10.54
N GLN A 85 -12.91 -6.89 9.98
CA GLN A 85 -14.07 -6.43 9.24
C GLN A 85 -13.96 -6.82 7.76
N LEU A 86 -15.02 -7.44 7.24
CA LEU A 86 -15.18 -7.68 5.81
C LEU A 86 -15.56 -6.39 5.08
N VAL A 87 -14.84 -6.10 4.00
CA VAL A 87 -15.06 -4.94 3.14
C VAL A 87 -15.10 -5.41 1.69
N THR A 88 -16.17 -5.06 0.99
CA THR A 88 -16.33 -5.36 -0.43
C THR A 88 -15.90 -4.16 -1.26
N PHE A 89 -15.03 -4.40 -2.23
CA PHE A 89 -14.54 -3.45 -3.20
C PHE A 89 -15.10 -3.76 -4.59
N LYS A 90 -15.37 -2.71 -5.36
CA LYS A 90 -15.93 -2.77 -6.71
C LYS A 90 -15.12 -1.90 -7.64
N GLN A 91 -15.07 -2.27 -8.92
CA GLN A 91 -14.50 -1.40 -9.92
C GLN A 91 -15.50 -0.28 -10.22
N THR A 92 -15.08 0.98 -10.02
CA THR A 92 -15.96 2.15 -10.23
C THR A 92 -15.73 2.85 -11.57
N GLY A 93 -14.70 2.43 -12.31
CA GLY A 93 -14.32 2.97 -13.62
C GLY A 93 -13.40 1.98 -14.34
N SER A 94 -13.28 2.07 -15.66
CA SER A 94 -12.39 1.20 -16.41
C SER A 94 -10.92 1.59 -16.22
N ALA A 95 -10.02 0.61 -16.28
CA ALA A 95 -8.59 0.90 -16.29
C ALA A 95 -8.15 1.64 -17.58
N TYR A 96 -8.97 1.58 -18.65
CA TYR A 96 -8.75 2.22 -19.94
C TYR A 96 -10.01 2.93 -20.41
N HIS A 97 -9.89 4.12 -21.02
CA HIS A 97 -11.03 4.83 -21.62
C HIS A 97 -11.80 3.93 -22.59
N GLY A 98 -13.09 3.71 -22.33
CA GLY A 98 -14.01 3.01 -23.23
C GLY A 98 -14.38 1.57 -22.83
N ASP A 99 -13.67 0.96 -21.87
CA ASP A 99 -14.06 -0.36 -21.35
C ASP A 99 -15.19 -0.23 -20.33
N ALA A 100 -16.04 -1.26 -20.23
CA ALA A 100 -17.00 -1.34 -19.13
C ALA A 100 -16.28 -1.72 -17.82
N PRO A 101 -16.67 -1.16 -16.66
CA PRO A 101 -16.17 -1.63 -15.37
C PRO A 101 -16.44 -3.13 -15.18
N SER A 102 -15.47 -3.85 -14.60
CA SER A 102 -15.65 -5.26 -14.23
C SER A 102 -16.82 -5.41 -13.25
N GLN A 103 -17.61 -6.47 -13.44
CA GLN A 103 -18.64 -6.88 -12.48
C GLN A 103 -18.04 -7.62 -11.28
N CYS A 104 -16.71 -7.76 -11.22
CA CYS A 104 -16.03 -8.41 -10.12
C CYS A 104 -16.13 -7.59 -8.83
N ASN A 105 -16.63 -8.25 -7.78
CA ASN A 105 -16.47 -7.79 -6.42
C ASN A 105 -15.25 -8.47 -5.78
N ILE A 106 -14.45 -7.68 -5.07
CA ILE A 106 -13.32 -8.16 -4.28
C ILE A 106 -13.66 -7.99 -2.81
N ASP A 107 -13.77 -9.10 -2.08
CA ASP A 107 -13.92 -9.06 -0.64
C ASP A 107 -12.54 -9.07 0.02
N ALA A 108 -12.31 -8.17 0.97
CA ALA A 108 -11.08 -8.14 1.74
C ALA A 108 -11.32 -8.01 3.23
N ILE A 109 -10.45 -8.64 4.02
CA ILE A 109 -10.41 -8.51 5.48
C ILE A 109 -8.96 -8.27 5.91
N VAL A 110 -8.75 -7.32 6.82
CA VAL A 110 -7.47 -7.18 7.51
C VAL A 110 -7.49 -8.01 8.79
N ARG A 111 -6.60 -9.01 8.90
CA ARG A 111 -6.42 -9.85 10.08
C ARG A 111 -4.96 -10.04 10.37
N ASP A 112 -4.56 -9.87 11.63
CA ASP A 112 -3.18 -10.11 12.10
C ASP A 112 -2.12 -9.38 11.25
N GLY A 113 -2.42 -8.15 10.83
CA GLY A 113 -1.54 -7.33 9.99
C GLY A 113 -1.42 -7.78 8.53
N LYS A 114 -2.23 -8.77 8.10
CA LYS A 114 -2.33 -9.22 6.70
C LYS A 114 -3.64 -8.74 6.08
N LEU A 115 -3.60 -8.50 4.78
CA LEU A 115 -4.76 -8.28 3.94
C LEU A 115 -5.13 -9.61 3.28
N GLN A 116 -6.27 -10.18 3.64
CA GLN A 116 -6.83 -11.36 2.99
C GLN A 116 -7.75 -10.90 1.87
N VAL A 117 -7.53 -11.39 0.66
CA VAL A 117 -8.28 -11.00 -0.54
C VAL A 117 -9.01 -12.20 -1.12
N SER A 118 -10.29 -12.05 -1.39
CA SER A 118 -11.18 -13.06 -1.95
C SER A 118 -12.05 -12.46 -3.07
N PRO A 119 -11.64 -12.62 -4.34
CA PRO A 119 -12.47 -12.29 -5.50
C PRO A 119 -13.74 -13.15 -5.54
N SER A 120 -14.86 -12.54 -5.91
CA SER A 120 -16.15 -13.23 -6.07
C SER A 120 -16.18 -14.20 -7.25
N GLY A 121 -17.23 -15.02 -7.34
CA GLY A 121 -17.39 -16.03 -8.40
C GLY A 121 -17.53 -15.45 -9.81
N LEU A 122 -18.03 -14.21 -9.94
CA LEU A 122 -18.23 -13.52 -11.21
C LEU A 122 -16.95 -12.88 -11.78
N CYS A 123 -15.85 -12.88 -11.02
CA CYS A 123 -14.57 -12.36 -11.45
C CYS A 123 -13.97 -13.22 -12.57
N SER A 124 -13.23 -12.57 -13.47
CA SER A 124 -12.39 -13.22 -14.48
C SER A 124 -11.32 -14.12 -13.86
N THR A 125 -10.67 -14.95 -14.68
CA THR A 125 -9.56 -15.81 -14.22
C THR A 125 -8.41 -14.97 -13.64
N ASP A 126 -8.07 -13.85 -14.27
CA ASP A 126 -6.97 -12.98 -13.83
C ASP A 126 -7.28 -12.34 -12.49
N GLU A 127 -8.51 -11.87 -12.30
CA GLU A 127 -8.96 -11.33 -11.00
C GLU A 127 -8.99 -12.43 -9.93
N LYS A 128 -9.46 -13.63 -10.26
CA LYS A 128 -9.45 -14.78 -9.34
C LYS A 128 -8.05 -15.17 -8.91
N ASN A 129 -7.06 -14.98 -9.77
CA ASN A 129 -5.66 -15.20 -9.42
C ASN A 129 -5.21 -14.25 -8.30
N MET A 130 -5.86 -13.10 -8.08
CA MET A 130 -5.53 -12.17 -6.97
C MET A 130 -5.94 -12.68 -5.59
N LYS A 131 -6.59 -13.84 -5.49
CA LYS A 131 -6.93 -14.47 -4.20
C LYS A 131 -5.67 -14.79 -3.39
N GLY A 132 -5.71 -14.49 -2.09
CA GLY A 132 -4.69 -14.93 -1.15
C GLY A 132 -4.49 -13.99 0.05
N ASP A 133 -3.49 -14.33 0.86
CA ASP A 133 -3.03 -13.51 1.96
C ASP A 133 -1.83 -12.65 1.52
N TYR A 134 -1.87 -11.38 1.90
CA TYR A 134 -0.83 -10.41 1.59
C TYR A 134 -0.31 -9.79 2.88
N ALA A 135 1.00 -9.71 3.05
CA ALA A 135 1.65 -9.13 4.22
C ALA A 135 2.13 -7.70 3.94
N TYR A 136 1.88 -6.77 4.86
CA TYR A 136 2.31 -5.38 4.70
C TYR A 136 3.83 -5.27 4.54
N SER A 137 4.29 -4.42 3.62
CA SER A 137 5.69 -4.12 3.40
C SER A 137 5.91 -2.62 3.30
N LYS A 138 6.39 -2.01 4.39
CA LYS A 138 6.80 -0.61 4.41
C LYS A 138 7.82 -0.31 3.32
N ALA A 139 8.79 -1.20 3.12
CA ALA A 139 9.83 -1.03 2.12
C ALA A 139 9.29 -0.97 0.69
N ALA A 140 8.24 -1.76 0.38
CA ALA A 140 7.58 -1.71 -0.92
C ALA A 140 6.59 -0.54 -1.06
N SER A 141 6.21 0.10 0.05
CA SER A 141 5.20 1.18 0.07
C SER A 141 5.78 2.56 -0.18
N ILE A 142 7.11 2.72 -0.07
CA ILE A 142 7.74 4.04 -0.06
C ILE A 142 9.00 4.08 -0.90
N ILE A 143 9.31 5.27 -1.39
CA ILE A 143 10.61 5.57 -1.97
C ILE A 143 11.60 5.82 -0.83
N PRO A 144 12.77 5.16 -0.77
CA PRO A 144 13.79 5.41 0.24
C PRO A 144 14.34 6.84 0.20
N GLU A 145 14.69 7.38 1.37
CA GLU A 145 15.09 8.78 1.57
C GLU A 145 16.25 9.24 0.67
N GLN A 146 17.23 8.38 0.42
CA GLN A 146 18.38 8.67 -0.47
C GLN A 146 17.98 9.10 -1.89
N TYR A 147 16.80 8.69 -2.36
CA TYR A 147 16.27 9.08 -3.67
C TYR A 147 15.41 10.34 -3.63
N ARG A 148 14.94 10.77 -2.45
CA ARG A 148 13.99 11.86 -2.31
C ARG A 148 14.64 13.24 -2.48
N GLY A 149 13.83 14.20 -2.91
CA GLY A 149 14.21 15.59 -3.14
C GLY A 149 13.97 16.04 -4.57
N LYS A 150 14.50 17.22 -4.89
CA LYS A 150 14.45 17.82 -6.22
C LYS A 150 15.73 17.47 -6.99
N TRP A 151 15.55 17.02 -8.23
CA TRP A 151 16.64 16.59 -9.10
C TRP A 151 16.45 17.17 -10.51
N ASP A 152 17.48 17.76 -11.09
CA ASP A 152 17.38 18.31 -12.45
C ASP A 152 18.69 18.09 -13.22
N VAL A 153 18.67 18.27 -14.53
CA VAL A 153 19.86 18.18 -15.40
C VAL A 153 20.88 19.27 -15.07
N THR A 154 20.43 20.40 -14.51
CA THR A 154 21.27 21.46 -13.97
C THR A 154 21.01 21.68 -12.48
N SER A 155 21.92 22.34 -11.78
CA SER A 155 21.70 22.69 -10.36
C SER A 155 20.72 23.85 -10.16
N LYS A 156 20.27 24.53 -11.22
CA LYS A 156 19.33 25.66 -11.15
C LYS A 156 17.89 25.22 -10.93
N CYS A 157 17.57 23.99 -11.31
CA CYS A 157 16.29 23.35 -11.07
C CYS A 157 15.11 24.10 -11.68
N ASP A 158 15.25 24.36 -12.97
CA ASP A 158 14.27 25.07 -13.77
C ASP A 158 13.01 24.21 -13.97
N VAL A 159 13.18 22.90 -14.24
CA VAL A 159 12.08 21.94 -14.41
C VAL A 159 12.43 20.60 -13.74
N PRO A 160 12.50 20.55 -12.41
CA PRO A 160 13.07 19.42 -11.69
C PRO A 160 12.13 18.23 -11.63
N ALA A 161 12.69 17.03 -11.66
CA ALA A 161 12.03 15.86 -11.10
C ALA A 161 11.84 16.06 -9.60
N MET A 162 10.64 15.78 -9.10
CA MET A 162 10.32 15.79 -7.67
C MET A 162 10.06 14.38 -7.20
N ILE A 163 10.78 13.95 -6.16
CA ILE A 163 10.69 12.60 -5.63
C ILE A 163 10.39 12.70 -4.15
N GLU A 164 9.18 12.31 -3.75
CA GLU A 164 8.75 12.29 -2.36
C GLU A 164 8.62 10.86 -1.84
N GLN A 165 8.14 10.71 -0.61
CA GLN A 165 7.96 9.39 -0.01
C GLN A 165 6.98 8.51 -0.78
N SER A 166 5.83 9.09 -1.18
CA SER A 166 4.66 8.37 -1.69
C SER A 166 4.24 8.82 -3.09
N TRP A 167 4.99 9.72 -3.72
CA TRP A 167 4.73 10.16 -5.09
C TRP A 167 6.03 10.65 -5.75
N LEU A 168 6.02 10.69 -7.08
CA LEU A 168 7.10 11.28 -7.86
C LEU A 168 6.63 11.81 -9.21
N THR A 169 7.36 12.75 -9.77
CA THR A 169 7.23 13.18 -11.16
C THR A 169 8.61 13.27 -11.82
N SER A 170 8.68 13.01 -13.13
CA SER A 170 9.94 13.07 -13.90
C SER A 170 10.40 14.47 -14.26
N ASP A 171 9.50 15.45 -14.15
CA ASP A 171 9.72 16.88 -14.16
C ASP A 171 8.41 17.60 -13.76
N THR A 172 8.45 18.89 -13.41
CA THR A 172 7.28 19.62 -12.89
C THR A 172 6.18 19.89 -13.91
N ASP A 173 6.39 19.57 -15.20
CA ASP A 173 5.39 19.80 -16.25
C ASP A 173 4.40 18.63 -16.37
N TYR A 174 4.72 17.47 -15.78
CA TYR A 174 3.80 16.33 -15.67
C TYR A 174 3.18 16.28 -14.26
N GLY A 175 1.95 15.78 -14.19
CA GLY A 175 1.35 15.46 -12.91
C GLY A 175 2.09 14.33 -12.18
N ALA A 176 1.83 14.23 -10.88
CA ALA A 176 2.57 13.32 -10.02
C ALA A 176 2.01 11.89 -10.10
N ALA A 177 2.89 10.91 -10.20
CA ALA A 177 2.54 9.52 -10.03
C ALA A 177 2.57 9.14 -8.55
N GLU A 178 1.48 8.60 -8.02
CA GLU A 178 1.41 7.99 -6.70
C GLU A 178 2.17 6.67 -6.69
N VAL A 179 2.88 6.38 -5.60
CA VAL A 179 3.66 5.15 -5.43
C VAL A 179 2.74 4.01 -5.01
N ILE A 180 2.58 3.02 -5.88
CA ILE A 180 1.79 1.82 -5.60
C ILE A 180 2.67 0.70 -5.06
N ALA A 181 3.87 0.56 -5.61
CA ALA A 181 4.86 -0.41 -5.15
C ALA A 181 6.28 0.01 -5.52
N THR A 182 7.26 -0.44 -4.74
CA THR A 182 8.67 -0.37 -5.08
C THR A 182 9.32 -1.74 -5.05
N ASN A 183 10.29 -1.96 -5.94
CA ASN A 183 11.12 -3.15 -5.99
C ASN A 183 12.59 -2.74 -6.05
N LYS A 184 13.47 -3.43 -5.33
CA LYS A 184 14.91 -3.27 -5.54
C LYS A 184 15.26 -3.87 -6.91
N THR A 185 16.09 -3.19 -7.67
CA THR A 185 16.64 -3.69 -8.94
C THR A 185 18.15 -3.87 -8.84
N ALA A 186 18.69 -4.78 -9.65
CA ALA A 186 20.13 -5.00 -9.73
C ALA A 186 20.74 -4.12 -10.83
N PRO A 187 21.94 -3.51 -10.61
CA PRO A 187 22.67 -3.41 -9.34
C PRO A 187 22.26 -2.16 -8.54
N GLY A 188 21.56 -2.36 -7.41
CA GLY A 188 21.32 -1.31 -6.40
C GLY A 188 20.28 -0.23 -6.75
N GLY A 189 19.55 -0.37 -7.85
CA GLY A 189 18.49 0.56 -8.22
C GLY A 189 17.17 0.31 -7.50
N LEU A 190 16.19 1.16 -7.78
CA LEU A 190 14.82 1.05 -7.29
C LEU A 190 13.88 1.18 -8.48
N GLU A 191 13.08 0.17 -8.74
CA GLU A 191 11.90 0.26 -9.60
C GLU A 191 10.73 0.78 -8.75
N ILE A 192 9.97 1.71 -9.31
CA ILE A 192 8.76 2.27 -8.73
C ILE A 192 7.65 2.06 -9.74
N ILE A 193 6.64 1.34 -9.29
CA ILE A 193 5.37 1.21 -9.99
C ILE A 193 4.47 2.29 -9.41
N GLY A 194 4.15 3.27 -10.23
CA GLY A 194 3.24 4.34 -9.86
C GLY A 194 2.00 4.34 -10.73
N ILE A 195 1.01 5.12 -10.29
CA ILE A 195 -0.15 5.45 -11.10
C ILE A 195 -0.38 6.94 -11.08
N GLU A 196 -1.01 7.44 -12.12
CA GLU A 196 -1.62 8.75 -12.09
C GLU A 196 -3.09 8.61 -12.42
N GLU A 197 -3.92 9.25 -11.62
CA GLU A 197 -5.37 9.23 -11.78
C GLU A 197 -5.82 10.58 -12.33
N TYR A 198 -6.51 10.53 -13.47
CA TYR A 198 -7.24 11.66 -14.02
C TYR A 198 -8.71 11.29 -14.06
N GLU A 199 -9.50 11.96 -13.22
CA GLU A 199 -10.92 11.66 -13.02
C GLU A 199 -11.13 10.20 -12.59
N ASP A 200 -11.55 9.34 -13.51
CA ASP A 200 -11.73 7.90 -13.28
C ASP A 200 -10.79 7.01 -14.12
N THR A 201 -9.86 7.62 -14.86
CA THR A 201 -8.84 6.90 -15.65
C THR A 201 -7.55 6.79 -14.85
N VAL A 202 -7.00 5.57 -14.80
CA VAL A 202 -5.74 5.28 -14.12
C VAL A 202 -4.68 4.94 -15.15
N SER A 203 -3.66 5.78 -15.26
CA SER A 203 -2.50 5.52 -16.11
C SER A 203 -1.37 4.94 -15.28
N ARG A 204 -0.76 3.86 -15.78
CA ARG A 204 0.45 3.31 -15.19
C ARG A 204 1.65 4.21 -15.49
N SER A 205 2.48 4.41 -14.48
CA SER A 205 3.82 4.97 -14.63
C SER A 205 4.85 4.01 -14.05
N ASN A 206 6.01 3.89 -14.70
CA ASN A 206 7.09 3.04 -14.23
C ASN A 206 8.39 3.83 -14.22
N PHE A 207 9.03 3.90 -13.06
CA PHE A 207 10.29 4.63 -12.89
C PHE A 207 11.36 3.69 -12.38
N ILE A 208 12.59 3.92 -12.82
CA ILE A 208 13.77 3.24 -12.32
C ILE A 208 14.78 4.30 -11.90
N LEU A 209 15.11 4.26 -10.62
CA LEU A 209 16.06 5.15 -9.97
C LEU A 209 17.35 4.39 -9.72
N ALA A 210 18.49 5.00 -10.03
CA ALA A 210 19.80 4.49 -9.61
C ALA A 210 20.71 5.65 -9.23
N LEU A 211 21.30 5.58 -8.03
CA LEU A 211 22.28 6.57 -7.60
C LEU A 211 23.67 6.19 -8.10
N ASN A 212 24.41 7.19 -8.56
CA ASN A 212 25.83 7.09 -8.87
C ASN A 212 26.54 8.34 -8.30
N GLY A 213 27.05 8.21 -7.08
CA GLY A 213 27.53 9.35 -6.29
C GLY A 213 26.42 10.38 -6.10
N ASN A 214 26.68 11.63 -6.48
CA ASN A 214 25.73 12.75 -6.38
C ASN A 214 24.79 12.88 -7.59
N ARG A 215 24.76 11.89 -8.48
CA ARG A 215 23.88 11.86 -9.65
C ARG A 215 22.80 10.82 -9.47
N LEU A 216 21.61 11.15 -9.95
CA LEU A 216 20.48 10.23 -10.04
C LEU A 216 20.23 9.90 -11.50
N LYS A 217 20.31 8.62 -11.86
CA LYS A 217 19.79 8.12 -13.13
C LYS A 217 18.29 7.87 -12.94
N LEU A 218 17.47 8.63 -13.66
CA LEU A 218 16.01 8.49 -13.70
C LEU A 218 15.61 8.03 -15.10
N ARG A 219 15.03 6.84 -15.21
CA ARG A 219 14.54 6.30 -16.49
C ARG A 219 13.20 5.63 -16.32
N GLY A 220 12.41 5.53 -17.38
CA GLY A 220 11.09 4.94 -17.29
C GLY A 220 10.12 5.48 -18.30
N GLU A 221 8.85 5.39 -17.95
CA GLU A 221 7.73 5.85 -18.75
C GLU A 221 6.63 6.44 -17.85
N HIS A 222 6.04 7.55 -18.29
CA HIS A 222 4.93 8.24 -17.64
C HIS A 222 3.95 8.67 -18.74
N HIS A 223 2.70 8.18 -18.70
CA HIS A 223 1.70 8.39 -19.78
C HIS A 223 2.23 8.10 -21.18
N THR A 224 2.92 6.98 -21.40
CA THR A 224 3.58 6.60 -22.66
C THR A 224 4.84 7.40 -23.03
N VAL A 225 5.13 8.50 -22.33
CA VAL A 225 6.34 9.30 -22.55
C VAL A 225 7.51 8.64 -21.86
N LYS A 226 8.49 8.21 -22.66
CA LYS A 226 9.73 7.61 -22.16
C LYS A 226 10.73 8.69 -21.80
N PHE A 227 11.40 8.51 -20.67
CA PHE A 227 12.48 9.38 -20.23
C PHE A 227 13.70 8.58 -19.79
N ASN A 228 14.86 9.22 -19.90
CA ASN A 228 16.14 8.63 -19.52
C ASN A 228 17.14 9.74 -19.18
N LYS A 229 16.96 10.38 -18.03
CA LYS A 229 17.71 11.56 -17.60
C LYS A 229 18.79 11.18 -16.59
N LEU A 230 19.93 11.87 -16.66
CA LEU A 230 20.94 11.85 -15.60
C LEU A 230 20.85 13.20 -14.89
N LEU A 231 20.41 13.17 -13.64
CA LEU A 231 20.07 14.34 -12.86
C LEU A 231 21.10 14.57 -11.76
N MET A 232 21.19 15.81 -11.31
CA MET A 232 21.89 16.21 -10.11
C MET A 232 20.92 16.80 -9.11
N ARG A 233 21.27 16.68 -7.84
CA ARG A 233 20.46 17.26 -6.76
C ARG A 233 20.46 18.77 -6.90
N CYS A 234 19.29 19.37 -6.76
CA CYS A 234 19.15 20.82 -6.66
C CYS A 234 19.92 21.36 -5.46
N GLN A 235 20.50 22.55 -5.61
CA GLN A 235 21.13 23.27 -4.51
C GLN A 235 20.10 24.10 -3.75
#